data_AF-G3TXX6-F1
#
_entry.id   AF-G3TXX6-F1
#
_cell.length_a   1.000
_cell.length_b   1.000
_cell.length_c   1.000
_cell.angle_alpha   90.00
_cell.angle_beta   90.00
_cell.angle_gamma   90.00
#
_symmetry.space_group_name_H-M   'P 1'
#
loop_
_entity.id
_entity.type
_entity.pdbx_description
1 polymer ?
#
loop_
_entity_poly.entity_id
_entity_poly.type
_entity_poly.pdbx_seq_one_letter_code
_entity_poly.pdbx_strand_id
1 'polypeptide(L)'
;MAAFAARRLWPLMASRGLRSRGGRFCNQSSRKNFTTKTHDRNLLYEHAREGYSEFPQLDMEQLCACPEEAARALELRKGELQPADVPAIISTWQELRQLSEQIRSLEEEKEAVAEAVRALLENQDKNQVLQDPQYQSLRARGRDIRKQLSPLYSKEAQLKEQFYLRALRVPNQTHPDVPIGDEEPRHELGSCLTLVALYPHPAFSFQPRGHLEIGEKLDIIRQKRLSHVSGHRSYYLRGAGALLQHGLVNFTLSKLVRRGFIPMTVPDLLRGAVF
;
A
#
# COMPACT_ATOMS: atom_id res chain seq x y z
N MET A 1 1.45 76.38 -2.97
CA MET A 1 2.33 76.01 -1.84
C MET A 1 3.37 75.03 -2.35
N ALA A 2 4.63 75.25 -1.94
CA ALA A 2 5.93 74.65 -2.32
C ALA A 2 5.93 73.23 -2.92
N ALA A 3 6.64 72.86 -4.01
CA ALA A 3 8.00 73.13 -4.52
C ALA A 3 9.09 72.11 -4.08
N PHE A 4 10.00 71.83 -5.02
CA PHE A 4 11.24 70.98 -5.02
C PHE A 4 11.06 69.50 -5.39
N ALA A 5 11.45 68.94 -6.55
CA ALA A 5 12.50 69.15 -7.57
C ALA A 5 13.91 68.59 -7.24
N ALA A 6 14.36 67.57 -8.00
CA ALA A 6 15.70 67.32 -8.60
C ALA A 6 15.91 65.80 -8.82
N ARG A 7 15.92 65.22 -10.04
CA ARG A 7 16.93 65.21 -11.14
C ARG A 7 18.32 64.65 -10.79
N ARG A 8 18.71 63.53 -11.45
CA ARG A 8 19.94 63.26 -12.27
C ARG A 8 20.13 61.72 -12.42
N LEU A 9 19.99 61.09 -13.59
CA LEU A 9 20.95 60.93 -14.72
C LEU A 9 22.29 60.20 -14.36
N TRP A 10 22.33 58.87 -14.61
CA TRP A 10 23.27 57.98 -15.39
C TRP A 10 24.70 58.52 -15.80
N PRO A 11 25.71 57.81 -16.42
CA PRO A 11 26.15 56.37 -16.52
C PRO A 11 27.67 56.01 -16.45
N LEU A 12 28.00 54.73 -16.76
CA LEU A 12 29.18 54.13 -17.46
C LEU A 12 30.35 53.59 -16.60
N MET A 13 30.56 52.25 -16.62
CA MET A 13 31.64 51.48 -17.32
C MET A 13 32.88 51.22 -16.44
N ALA A 14 33.65 50.13 -16.52
CA ALA A 14 33.58 48.84 -17.20
C ALA A 14 34.72 47.94 -16.65
N SER A 15 34.48 46.62 -16.72
CA SER A 15 35.40 45.58 -17.19
C SER A 15 36.38 44.83 -16.25
N ARG A 16 36.62 43.58 -16.68
CA ARG A 16 37.48 42.48 -16.17
C ARG A 16 36.80 41.58 -15.13
N GLY A 17 36.56 40.29 -15.34
CA GLY A 17 37.01 39.33 -16.34
C GLY A 17 37.16 37.96 -15.66
N LEU A 18 36.65 36.90 -16.29
CA LEU A 18 37.05 35.49 -16.13
C LEU A 18 36.78 34.78 -14.78
N ARG A 19 35.78 33.89 -14.75
CA ARG A 19 35.95 32.42 -14.85
C ARG A 19 34.61 31.71 -14.60
N SER A 20 34.06 31.10 -15.65
CA SER A 20 33.10 30.01 -15.53
C SER A 20 33.83 28.79 -14.97
N ARG A 21 33.48 28.35 -13.77
CA ARG A 21 33.78 27.00 -13.29
C ARG A 21 32.47 26.22 -13.27
N GLY A 22 32.47 25.18 -14.10
CA GLY A 22 31.35 24.27 -14.27
C GLY A 22 31.01 23.48 -13.01
N GLY A 23 29.78 22.99 -13.03
CA GLY A 23 29.21 22.14 -12.01
C GLY A 23 27.72 21.92 -12.26
N ARG A 24 27.34 21.56 -13.50
CA ARG A 24 26.02 20.97 -13.73
C ARG A 24 26.01 19.62 -13.01
N PHE A 25 25.47 19.58 -11.79
CA PHE A 25 24.92 18.36 -11.24
C PHE A 25 23.64 18.04 -12.04
N CYS A 26 23.82 17.51 -13.26
CA CYS A 26 22.77 16.76 -13.93
C CYS A 26 22.57 15.49 -13.11
N ASN A 27 21.55 15.50 -12.26
CA ASN A 27 21.03 14.30 -11.63
C ASN A 27 20.53 13.41 -12.78
N GLN A 28 21.34 12.43 -13.20
CA GLN A 28 20.94 11.39 -14.14
C GLN A 28 19.95 10.46 -13.42
N SER A 29 18.73 10.96 -13.24
CA SER A 29 17.56 10.12 -13.11
C SER A 29 17.46 9.35 -14.42
N SER A 30 17.89 8.08 -14.37
CA SER A 30 17.62 7.12 -15.43
C SER A 30 16.12 7.15 -15.71
N ARG A 31 15.75 7.68 -16.89
CA ARG A 31 14.42 7.53 -17.47
C ARG A 31 14.22 6.03 -17.70
N LYS A 32 13.68 5.35 -16.69
CA LYS A 32 13.16 4.00 -16.83
C LYS A 32 11.96 4.08 -17.76
N ASN A 33 12.12 3.54 -18.95
CA ASN A 33 11.05 3.34 -19.90
C ASN A 33 9.92 2.57 -19.22
N PHE A 34 8.71 3.14 -19.22
CA PHE A 34 7.48 2.48 -18.80
C PHE A 34 7.07 1.45 -19.86
N THR A 35 7.81 0.35 -19.94
CA THR A 35 7.31 -0.91 -20.48
C THR A 35 7.18 -1.84 -19.29
N THR A 36 5.97 -1.89 -18.74
CA THR A 36 5.60 -2.75 -17.62
C THR A 36 5.71 -4.20 -18.04
N LYS A 37 6.88 -4.80 -17.85
CA LYS A 37 6.92 -6.19 -17.42
C LYS A 37 6.15 -6.19 -16.10
N THR A 38 4.94 -6.74 -16.10
CA THR A 38 4.17 -7.05 -14.90
C THR A 38 5.00 -8.05 -14.10
N HIS A 39 5.90 -7.52 -13.27
CA HIS A 39 6.34 -8.26 -12.11
C HIS A 39 5.17 -8.22 -11.14
N ASP A 40 4.82 -9.38 -10.59
CA ASP A 40 3.94 -9.52 -9.44
C ASP A 40 4.55 -8.76 -8.26
N ARG A 41 4.40 -7.44 -8.24
CA ARG A 41 4.90 -6.56 -7.19
C ARG A 41 3.71 -6.09 -6.38
N ASN A 42 3.78 -6.32 -5.08
CA ASN A 42 2.80 -5.79 -4.15
C ASN A 42 3.21 -4.39 -3.71
N LEU A 43 2.31 -3.41 -3.86
CA LEU A 43 2.59 -2.01 -3.58
C LEU A 43 2.81 -1.72 -2.09
N LEU A 44 2.16 -2.48 -1.18
CA LEU A 44 2.41 -2.38 0.26
C LEU A 44 3.81 -2.89 0.61
N TYR A 45 4.23 -4.01 0.01
CA TYR A 45 5.58 -4.55 0.21
C TYR A 45 6.66 -3.57 -0.27
N GLU A 46 6.48 -3.00 -1.47
CA GLU A 46 7.39 -2.00 -2.03
C GLU A 46 7.46 -0.74 -1.16
N HIS A 47 6.31 -0.27 -0.68
CA HIS A 47 6.25 0.90 0.21
C HIS A 47 7.01 0.67 1.52
N ALA A 48 6.90 -0.54 2.10
CA ALA A 48 7.64 -0.93 3.30
C ALA A 48 9.14 -1.14 3.02
N ARG A 49 9.48 -1.73 1.87
CA ARG A 49 10.87 -1.95 1.44
C ARG A 49 11.63 -0.64 1.22
N GLU A 50 10.95 0.39 0.70
CA GLU A 50 11.52 1.74 0.56
C GLU A 50 11.60 2.51 1.89
N GLY A 51 11.07 1.95 2.99
CA GLY A 51 11.16 2.52 4.34
C GLY A 51 10.16 3.63 4.62
N TYR A 52 9.12 3.80 3.80
CA TYR A 52 8.06 4.79 4.08
C TYR A 52 7.09 4.34 5.17
N SER A 53 6.98 3.03 5.41
CA SER A 53 6.13 2.45 6.45
C SER A 53 6.71 1.12 6.92
N GLU A 54 6.20 0.62 8.04
CA GLU A 54 6.48 -0.75 8.46
C GLU A 54 5.78 -1.77 7.55
N PHE A 55 6.23 -3.02 7.63
CA PHE A 55 5.56 -4.10 6.92
C PHE A 55 4.16 -4.36 7.53
N PRO A 56 3.17 -4.75 6.71
CA PRO A 56 1.85 -5.10 7.22
C PRO A 56 1.93 -6.21 8.26
N GLN A 57 1.25 -6.00 9.40
CA GLN A 57 1.13 -6.99 10.46
C GLN A 57 -0.11 -7.84 10.19
N LEU A 58 0.11 -9.09 9.80
CA LEU A 58 -0.94 -10.08 9.55
C LEU A 58 -1.06 -11.00 10.75
N ASP A 59 -2.28 -11.34 11.15
CA ASP A 59 -2.53 -12.32 12.21
C ASP A 59 -2.30 -13.75 11.69
N MET A 60 -1.03 -14.11 11.65
CA MET A 60 -0.58 -15.44 11.23
C MET A 60 -0.76 -16.49 12.32
N GLU A 61 -0.89 -16.08 13.58
CA GLU A 61 -1.09 -17.00 14.70
C GLU A 61 -2.45 -17.67 14.59
N GLN A 62 -3.51 -16.88 14.34
CA GLN A 62 -4.84 -17.42 14.11
C GLN A 62 -4.89 -18.31 12.85
N LEU A 63 -4.20 -17.91 11.78
CA LEU A 63 -4.13 -18.70 10.54
C LEU A 63 -3.43 -20.04 10.75
N CYS A 64 -2.35 -20.07 11.56
CA CYS A 64 -1.64 -21.31 11.88
C CYS A 64 -2.40 -22.20 12.87
N ALA A 65 -3.21 -21.62 13.76
CA ALA A 65 -4.00 -22.36 14.73
C ALA A 65 -5.17 -23.12 14.07
N CYS A 66 -5.87 -22.47 13.13
CA CYS A 66 -7.04 -23.03 12.44
C CYS A 66 -6.91 -22.98 10.90
N PRO A 67 -5.95 -23.72 10.30
CA PRO A 67 -5.74 -23.67 8.85
C PRO A 67 -6.92 -24.25 8.06
N GLU A 68 -7.63 -25.23 8.61
CA GLU A 68 -8.79 -25.85 7.96
C GLU A 68 -9.97 -24.88 7.84
N GLU A 69 -10.22 -24.07 8.86
CA GLU A 69 -11.29 -23.08 8.85
C GLU A 69 -11.01 -21.98 7.84
N ALA A 70 -9.76 -21.50 7.79
CA ALA A 70 -9.32 -20.53 6.80
C ALA A 70 -9.43 -21.09 5.37
N ALA A 71 -9.03 -22.35 5.16
CA ALA A 71 -9.16 -23.05 3.88
C ALA A 71 -10.63 -23.16 3.42
N ARG A 72 -11.54 -23.55 4.32
CA ARG A 72 -12.99 -23.58 4.03
C ARG A 72 -13.53 -22.19 3.72
N ALA A 73 -13.16 -21.18 4.50
CA ALA A 73 -13.60 -19.80 4.27
C ALA A 73 -13.13 -19.25 2.91
N LEU A 74 -11.93 -19.62 2.46
CA LEU A 74 -11.41 -19.30 1.14
C LEU A 74 -12.22 -19.99 0.03
N GLU A 75 -12.53 -21.28 0.19
CA GLU A 75 -13.32 -22.05 -0.77
C GLU A 75 -14.71 -21.43 -0.98
N LEU A 76 -15.37 -21.05 0.13
CA LEU A 76 -16.69 -20.41 0.09
C LEU A 76 -16.68 -19.05 -0.64
N ARG A 77 -15.54 -18.34 -0.62
CA ARG A 77 -15.39 -17.04 -1.29
C ARG A 77 -15.07 -17.14 -2.78
N LYS A 78 -14.60 -18.30 -3.27
CA LYS A 78 -14.20 -18.52 -4.68
C LYS A 78 -13.28 -17.42 -5.22
N GLY A 79 -12.34 -16.98 -4.38
CA GLY A 79 -11.40 -15.90 -4.69
C GLY A 79 -10.23 -16.35 -5.55
N GLU A 80 -9.20 -15.50 -5.61
CA GLU A 80 -7.97 -15.82 -6.33
C GLU A 80 -7.21 -16.99 -5.69
N LEU A 81 -7.02 -16.95 -4.37
CA LEU A 81 -6.35 -18.00 -3.63
C LEU A 81 -7.29 -19.18 -3.39
N GLN A 82 -6.72 -20.38 -3.50
CA GLN A 82 -7.42 -21.64 -3.28
C GLN A 82 -7.03 -22.23 -1.91
N PRO A 83 -7.83 -23.16 -1.36
CA PRO A 83 -7.51 -23.85 -0.11
C PRO A 83 -6.11 -24.50 -0.10
N ALA A 84 -5.66 -24.97 -1.26
CA ALA A 84 -4.35 -25.59 -1.43
C ALA A 84 -3.16 -24.63 -1.27
N ASP A 85 -3.39 -23.31 -1.36
CA ASP A 85 -2.33 -22.30 -1.20
C ASP A 85 -2.03 -22.00 0.28
N VAL A 86 -2.98 -22.27 1.19
CA VAL A 86 -2.84 -21.96 2.63
C VAL A 86 -1.62 -22.65 3.25
N PRO A 87 -1.40 -23.97 3.06
CA PRO A 87 -0.23 -24.64 3.63
C PRO A 87 1.09 -24.05 3.13
N ALA A 88 1.16 -23.63 1.86
CA ALA A 88 2.37 -23.03 1.29
C ALA A 88 2.67 -21.64 1.87
N ILE A 89 1.64 -20.85 2.18
CA ILE A 89 1.80 -19.56 2.87
C ILE A 89 2.30 -19.78 4.31
N ILE A 90 1.71 -20.74 5.01
CA ILE A 90 2.08 -21.09 6.39
C ILE A 90 3.53 -21.60 6.45
N SER A 91 3.93 -22.50 5.53
CA SER A 91 5.28 -23.04 5.50
C SER A 91 6.31 -21.94 5.24
N THR A 92 6.04 -21.04 4.30
CA THR A 92 6.93 -19.90 3.99
C THR A 92 7.09 -18.99 5.22
N TRP A 93 6.02 -18.77 5.98
CA TRP A 93 6.08 -17.98 7.22
C TRP A 93 6.88 -18.67 8.33
N GLN A 94 6.72 -19.98 8.50
CA GLN A 94 7.48 -20.76 9.47
C GLN A 94 8.97 -20.77 9.13
N GLU A 95 9.32 -20.96 7.86
CA GLU A 95 10.71 -20.86 7.37
C GLU A 95 11.29 -19.47 7.61
N LEU A 96 10.51 -18.41 7.37
CA LEU A 96 10.92 -17.04 7.65
C LEU A 96 11.21 -16.84 9.15
N ARG A 97 10.35 -17.33 10.04
CA ARG A 97 10.58 -17.25 11.50
C ARG A 97 11.85 -17.98 11.93
N GLN A 98 12.05 -19.21 11.45
CA GLN A 98 13.26 -19.99 11.75
C GLN A 98 14.52 -19.28 11.24
N LEU A 99 14.45 -18.69 10.04
CA LEU A 99 15.58 -17.95 9.47
C LEU A 99 15.89 -16.68 10.25
N SER A 100 14.87 -15.90 10.65
CA SER A 100 15.07 -14.72 11.49
C SER A 100 15.61 -15.08 12.87
N GLU A 101 15.20 -16.20 13.46
CA GLU A 101 15.78 -16.72 14.72
C GLU A 101 17.25 -17.13 14.56
N GLN A 102 17.61 -17.78 13.45
CA GLN A 102 19.00 -18.12 13.13
C GLN A 102 19.87 -16.87 12.93
N ILE A 103 19.36 -15.86 12.23
CA ILE A 103 20.04 -14.57 12.05
C ILE A 103 20.26 -13.91 13.41
N ARG A 104 19.21 -13.83 14.25
CA ARG A 104 19.31 -13.25 15.59
C ARG A 104 20.38 -13.96 16.44
N SER A 105 20.39 -15.30 16.45
CA SER A 105 21.41 -16.08 17.19
C SER A 105 22.84 -15.80 16.72
N LEU A 106 23.05 -15.68 15.40
CA LEU A 106 24.37 -15.35 14.84
C LEU A 106 24.76 -13.89 15.11
N GLU A 107 23.80 -12.98 15.18
CA GLU A 107 24.03 -11.58 15.57
C GLU A 107 24.43 -11.46 17.05
N GLU A 108 23.73 -12.16 17.94
CA GLU A 108 24.09 -12.26 19.37
C GLU A 108 25.48 -12.87 19.54
N GLU A 109 25.81 -13.94 18.79
CA GLU A 109 27.15 -14.53 18.83
C GLU A 109 28.22 -13.58 18.29
N LYS A 110 27.92 -12.82 17.23
CA LYS A 110 28.82 -11.81 16.67
C LYS A 110 29.12 -10.71 17.71
N GLU A 111 28.12 -10.29 18.45
CA GLU A 111 28.27 -9.29 19.53
C GLU A 111 29.10 -9.85 20.68
N ALA A 112 28.80 -11.07 21.15
CA ALA A 112 29.59 -11.75 22.18
C ALA A 112 31.07 -11.94 21.78
N VAL A 113 31.33 -12.30 20.52
CA VAL A 113 32.71 -12.39 19.99
C VAL A 113 33.38 -11.02 19.94
N ALA A 114 32.65 -9.96 19.56
CA ALA A 114 33.18 -8.60 19.55
C ALA A 114 33.54 -8.11 20.96
N GLU A 115 32.71 -8.41 21.96
CA GLU A 115 32.97 -8.11 23.36
C GLU A 115 34.16 -8.90 23.90
N ALA A 116 34.25 -10.20 23.61
CA ALA A 116 35.40 -11.03 24.03
C ALA A 116 36.72 -10.52 23.43
N VAL A 117 36.72 -10.11 22.15
CA VAL A 117 37.89 -9.50 21.51
C VAL A 117 38.25 -8.17 22.17
N ARG A 118 37.25 -7.34 22.50
CA ARG A 118 37.46 -6.06 23.18
C ARG A 118 38.05 -6.27 24.59
N ALA A 119 37.51 -7.21 25.35
CA ALA A 119 38.00 -7.55 26.69
C ALA A 119 39.45 -8.07 26.66
N LEU A 120 39.82 -8.89 25.66
CA LEU A 120 41.20 -9.34 25.48
C LEU A 120 42.16 -8.18 25.16
N LEU A 121 41.72 -7.21 24.36
CA LEU A 121 42.50 -6.01 24.02
C LEU A 121 42.65 -5.02 25.19
N GLU A 122 41.70 -5.00 26.13
CA GLU A 122 41.74 -4.14 27.33
C GLU A 122 42.60 -4.77 28.45
N ASN A 123 42.67 -6.10 28.54
CA ASN A 123 43.36 -6.82 29.63
C ASN A 123 44.82 -7.20 29.35
N GLN A 124 45.30 -7.10 28.10
CA GLN A 124 46.64 -7.56 27.71
C GLN A 124 47.36 -6.55 26.78
N ASP A 125 48.69 -6.59 26.77
CA ASP A 125 49.51 -5.77 25.87
C ASP A 125 49.29 -6.14 24.39
N LYS A 126 49.17 -5.12 23.53
CA LYS A 126 48.84 -5.26 22.09
C LYS A 126 49.71 -6.27 21.33
N ASN A 127 50.99 -6.39 21.69
CA ASN A 127 51.93 -7.30 21.03
C ASN A 127 51.76 -8.77 21.47
N GLN A 128 51.26 -9.03 22.68
CA GLN A 128 51.01 -10.38 23.19
C GLN A 128 49.66 -10.91 22.68
N VAL A 129 48.62 -10.06 22.62
CA VAL A 129 47.28 -10.42 22.12
C VAL A 129 47.31 -10.91 20.66
N LEU A 130 48.17 -10.33 19.81
CA LEU A 130 48.28 -10.72 18.40
C LEU A 130 48.78 -12.16 18.20
N GLN A 131 49.55 -12.67 19.17
CA GLN A 131 50.09 -14.04 19.15
C GLN A 131 49.22 -15.04 19.94
N ASP A 132 48.23 -14.55 20.69
CA ASP A 132 47.33 -15.40 21.48
C ASP A 132 46.45 -16.27 20.54
N PRO A 133 46.49 -17.61 20.68
CA PRO A 133 45.60 -18.52 19.95
C PRO A 133 44.11 -18.19 20.14
N GLN A 134 43.72 -17.66 21.30
CA GLN A 134 42.34 -17.29 21.61
C GLN A 134 41.89 -16.05 20.81
N TYR A 135 42.78 -15.07 20.62
CA TYR A 135 42.48 -13.91 19.78
C TYR A 135 42.32 -14.31 18.31
N GLN A 136 43.18 -15.20 17.81
CA GLN A 136 43.10 -15.69 16.43
C GLN A 136 41.84 -16.52 16.18
N SER A 137 41.44 -17.37 17.14
CA SER A 137 40.22 -18.17 17.05
C SER A 137 38.96 -17.29 17.07
N LEU A 138 38.88 -16.30 17.95
CA LEU A 138 37.77 -15.34 17.99
C LEU A 138 37.67 -14.51 16.70
N ARG A 139 38.81 -14.06 16.17
CA ARG A 139 38.84 -13.32 14.89
C ARG A 139 38.48 -14.21 13.69
N ALA A 140 38.83 -15.50 13.73
CA ALA A 140 38.37 -16.46 12.73
C ALA A 140 36.86 -16.67 12.85
N ARG A 141 36.34 -16.91 14.06
CA ARG A 141 34.91 -17.09 14.32
C ARG A 141 34.08 -15.89 13.89
N GLY A 142 34.50 -14.66 14.22
CA GLY A 142 33.83 -13.45 13.77
C GLY A 142 33.83 -13.27 12.25
N ARG A 143 34.87 -13.73 11.54
CA ARG A 143 34.88 -13.76 10.06
C ARG A 143 33.94 -14.82 9.51
N ASP A 144 33.86 -15.98 10.14
CA ASP A 144 32.99 -17.06 9.71
C ASP A 144 31.51 -16.73 9.94
N ILE A 145 31.17 -16.10 11.06
CA ILE A 145 29.80 -15.59 11.32
C ILE A 145 29.40 -14.57 10.25
N ARG A 146 30.27 -13.62 9.89
CA ARG A 146 29.98 -12.67 8.79
C ARG A 146 29.78 -13.35 7.44
N LYS A 147 30.56 -14.40 7.14
CA LYS A 147 30.38 -15.21 5.93
C LYS A 147 29.05 -15.97 5.93
N GLN A 148 28.57 -16.42 7.09
CA GLN A 148 27.28 -17.08 7.24
C GLN A 148 26.11 -16.09 7.16
N LEU A 149 26.22 -14.91 7.79
CA LEU A 149 25.16 -13.90 7.80
C LEU A 149 24.85 -13.32 6.41
N SER A 150 25.87 -13.08 5.58
CA SER A 150 25.69 -12.48 4.25
C SER A 150 24.67 -13.21 3.35
N PRO A 151 24.73 -14.55 3.15
CA PRO A 151 23.72 -15.27 2.39
C PRO A 151 22.37 -15.37 3.12
N LEU A 152 22.36 -15.38 4.46
CA LEU A 152 21.11 -15.46 5.24
C LEU A 152 20.27 -14.18 5.08
N TYR A 153 20.88 -12.98 5.10
CA TYR A 153 20.14 -11.73 4.85
C TYR A 153 19.52 -11.69 3.44
N SER A 154 20.25 -12.17 2.42
CA SER A 154 19.70 -12.26 1.07
C SER A 154 18.53 -13.24 1.00
N LYS A 155 18.64 -14.38 1.68
CA LYS A 155 17.59 -15.39 1.75
C LYS A 155 16.37 -14.89 2.52
N GLU A 156 16.57 -14.16 3.60
CA GLU A 156 15.50 -13.56 4.41
C GLU A 156 14.72 -12.55 3.58
N ALA A 157 15.41 -11.65 2.87
CA ALA A 157 14.75 -10.69 1.99
C ALA A 157 13.90 -11.38 0.89
N GLN A 158 14.41 -12.47 0.30
CA GLN A 158 13.70 -13.23 -0.72
C GLN A 158 12.47 -13.96 -0.14
N LEU A 159 12.62 -14.66 0.99
CA LEU A 159 11.50 -15.36 1.65
C LEU A 159 10.44 -14.37 2.14
N LYS A 160 10.86 -13.22 2.65
CA LYS A 160 9.95 -12.15 3.09
C LYS A 160 9.14 -11.61 1.93
N GLU A 161 9.76 -11.35 0.77
CA GLU A 161 9.05 -10.94 -0.44
C GLU A 161 8.06 -12.02 -0.88
N GLN A 162 8.50 -13.28 -0.99
CA GLN A 162 7.64 -14.39 -1.37
C GLN A 162 6.43 -14.55 -0.43
N PHE A 163 6.65 -14.43 0.88
CA PHE A 163 5.60 -14.46 1.88
C PHE A 163 4.58 -13.35 1.67
N TYR A 164 5.01 -12.08 1.65
CA TYR A 164 4.09 -10.95 1.55
C TYR A 164 3.34 -10.90 0.22
N LEU A 165 3.97 -11.31 -0.89
CA LEU A 165 3.31 -11.38 -2.20
C LEU A 165 2.10 -12.33 -2.21
N ARG A 166 2.12 -13.39 -1.39
CA ARG A 166 1.00 -14.33 -1.26
C ARG A 166 0.07 -13.98 -0.11
N ALA A 167 0.62 -13.70 1.06
CA ALA A 167 -0.14 -13.44 2.28
C ALA A 167 -1.03 -12.21 2.17
N LEU A 168 -0.61 -11.16 1.45
CA LEU A 168 -1.44 -9.95 1.25
C LEU A 168 -2.61 -10.15 0.28
N ARG A 169 -2.71 -11.32 -0.37
CA ARG A 169 -3.85 -11.69 -1.21
C ARG A 169 -4.88 -12.52 -0.45
N VAL A 170 -4.59 -12.89 0.81
CA VAL A 170 -5.54 -13.57 1.68
C VAL A 170 -6.65 -12.59 2.06
N PRO A 171 -7.93 -12.92 1.80
CA PRO A 171 -9.05 -12.07 2.16
C PRO A 171 -9.26 -12.04 3.68
N ASN A 172 -10.06 -11.08 4.14
CA ASN A 172 -10.47 -11.04 5.53
C ASN A 172 -11.38 -12.24 5.89
N GLN A 173 -11.48 -12.51 7.19
CA GLN A 173 -12.37 -13.53 7.75
C GLN A 173 -13.83 -13.27 7.37
N THR A 174 -14.61 -14.33 7.33
CA THR A 174 -16.04 -14.28 7.02
C THR A 174 -16.83 -14.33 8.32
N HIS A 175 -17.76 -13.39 8.53
CA HIS A 175 -18.63 -13.45 9.69
C HIS A 175 -19.55 -14.69 9.60
N PRO A 176 -19.81 -15.42 10.72
CA PRO A 176 -20.61 -16.65 10.69
C PRO A 176 -21.99 -16.51 10.06
N ASP A 177 -22.64 -15.35 10.24
CA ASP A 177 -23.99 -15.07 9.71
C ASP A 177 -24.02 -14.73 8.21
N VAL A 178 -22.88 -14.73 7.52
CA VAL A 178 -22.84 -14.41 6.08
C VAL A 178 -23.43 -15.57 5.29
N PRO A 179 -24.44 -15.32 4.44
CA PRO A 179 -25.01 -16.37 3.60
C PRO A 179 -23.98 -16.88 2.60
N ILE A 180 -23.97 -18.19 2.40
CA ILE A 180 -23.12 -18.84 1.39
C ILE A 180 -23.82 -18.79 0.04
N GLY A 181 -23.14 -18.32 -1.00
CA GLY A 181 -23.67 -18.31 -2.36
C GLY A 181 -23.06 -17.23 -3.24
N ASP A 182 -23.41 -17.28 -4.52
CA ASP A 182 -23.09 -16.26 -5.50
C ASP A 182 -24.17 -15.16 -5.49
N GLU A 183 -23.91 -14.01 -6.13
CA GLU A 183 -24.87 -12.88 -6.20
C GLU A 183 -26.17 -13.21 -6.95
N GLU A 184 -26.21 -14.31 -7.72
CA GLU A 184 -27.41 -14.67 -8.46
C GLU A 184 -28.51 -15.13 -7.49
N PRO A 185 -29.70 -14.48 -7.53
CA PRO A 185 -30.84 -14.97 -6.78
C PRO A 185 -31.24 -16.32 -7.39
N ARG A 186 -30.81 -17.43 -6.78
CA ARG A 186 -31.48 -18.70 -7.01
C ARG A 186 -32.92 -18.51 -6.58
N HIS A 187 -33.80 -18.45 -7.58
CA HIS A 187 -35.24 -18.18 -7.46
C HIS A 187 -35.98 -19.13 -6.50
N GLU A 188 -35.32 -20.17 -5.97
CA GLU A 188 -35.95 -21.17 -5.10
C GLU A 188 -35.41 -21.20 -3.66
N LEU A 189 -34.30 -20.53 -3.31
CA LEU A 189 -33.88 -20.41 -1.90
C LEU A 189 -32.74 -19.38 -1.70
N GLY A 190 -33.10 -18.11 -1.44
CA GLY A 190 -32.44 -17.29 -0.42
C GLY A 190 -30.94 -16.92 -0.46
N SER A 191 -30.29 -16.71 -1.61
CA SER A 191 -28.89 -16.15 -1.62
C SER A 191 -28.78 -14.62 -1.69
N CYS A 192 -29.89 -13.89 -1.64
CA CYS A 192 -29.91 -12.48 -1.23
C CYS A 192 -30.84 -12.36 -0.01
N LEU A 193 -30.27 -12.38 1.19
CA LEU A 193 -31.03 -12.14 2.42
C LEU A 193 -31.59 -10.72 2.39
N THR A 194 -32.88 -10.59 2.05
CA THR A 194 -33.61 -9.34 2.30
C THR A 194 -33.83 -9.25 3.81
N LEU A 195 -32.90 -8.60 4.51
CA LEU A 195 -32.96 -8.49 5.97
C LEU A 195 -34.21 -7.73 6.42
N VAL A 196 -34.58 -6.67 5.69
CA VAL A 196 -35.81 -5.90 5.92
C VAL A 196 -36.30 -5.28 4.61
N ALA A 197 -37.55 -5.57 4.22
CA ALA A 197 -38.27 -4.81 3.19
C ALA A 197 -39.17 -3.78 3.89
N LEU A 198 -38.74 -2.52 3.96
CA LEU A 198 -39.45 -1.47 4.71
C LEU A 198 -40.68 -0.92 3.99
N TYR A 199 -40.76 -1.05 2.66
CA TYR A 199 -41.85 -0.48 1.86
C TYR A 199 -42.23 -1.40 0.69
N PRO A 200 -43.53 -1.46 0.33
CA PRO A 200 -43.97 -2.15 -0.87
C PRO A 200 -43.48 -1.42 -2.13
N HIS A 201 -43.34 -2.16 -3.23
CA HIS A 201 -43.07 -1.56 -4.53
C HIS A 201 -44.19 -0.56 -4.90
N PRO A 202 -43.86 0.63 -5.43
CA PRO A 202 -44.87 1.61 -5.81
C PRO A 202 -45.78 1.06 -6.91
N ALA A 203 -47.10 1.25 -6.76
CA ALA A 203 -48.06 0.91 -7.80
C ALA A 203 -48.15 2.07 -8.82
N PHE A 204 -47.98 1.73 -10.10
CA PHE A 204 -48.12 2.69 -11.20
C PHE A 204 -49.29 2.28 -12.10
N SER A 205 -50.11 3.25 -12.53
CA SER A 205 -51.17 3.04 -13.53
C SER A 205 -50.64 3.00 -14.97
N PHE A 206 -49.33 3.13 -15.14
CA PHE A 206 -48.63 3.15 -16.42
C PHE A 206 -47.33 2.35 -16.31
N GLN A 207 -46.75 1.95 -17.46
CA GLN A 207 -45.46 1.27 -17.49
C GLN A 207 -44.35 2.23 -17.02
N PRO A 208 -43.65 1.96 -15.90
CA PRO A 208 -42.58 2.84 -15.42
C PRO A 208 -41.45 2.90 -16.44
N ARG A 209 -41.01 4.13 -16.73
CA ARG A 209 -39.88 4.39 -17.64
C ARG A 209 -38.56 4.35 -16.89
N GLY A 210 -37.49 4.00 -17.59
CA GLY A 210 -36.14 4.04 -17.02
C GLY A 210 -35.70 5.46 -16.67
N HIS A 211 -34.83 5.59 -15.66
CA HIS A 211 -34.35 6.89 -15.19
C HIS A 211 -33.68 7.73 -16.30
N LEU A 212 -32.97 7.08 -17.23
CA LEU A 212 -32.32 7.76 -18.36
C LEU A 212 -33.33 8.38 -19.33
N GLU A 213 -34.38 7.65 -19.70
CA GLU A 213 -35.43 8.14 -20.60
C GLU A 213 -36.16 9.35 -19.98
N ILE A 214 -36.47 9.28 -18.68
CA ILE A 214 -37.07 10.38 -17.92
C ILE A 214 -36.13 11.58 -17.90
N GLY A 215 -34.86 11.35 -17.57
CA GLY A 215 -33.83 12.38 -17.44
C GLY A 215 -33.56 13.12 -18.75
N GLU A 216 -33.60 12.41 -19.88
CA GLU A 216 -33.45 12.99 -21.21
C GLU A 216 -34.68 13.81 -21.64
N LYS A 217 -35.89 13.31 -21.34
CA LYS A 217 -37.14 14.03 -21.64
C LYS A 217 -37.28 15.33 -20.87
N LEU A 218 -36.74 15.37 -19.65
CA LEU A 218 -36.72 16.56 -18.80
C LEU A 218 -35.49 17.46 -19.03
N ASP A 219 -34.57 17.08 -19.93
CA ASP A 219 -33.30 17.78 -20.20
C ASP A 219 -32.45 18.01 -18.93
N ILE A 220 -32.50 17.07 -17.99
CA ILE A 220 -31.75 17.09 -16.72
C ILE A 220 -30.55 16.15 -16.72
N ILE A 221 -30.54 15.11 -17.57
CA ILE A 221 -29.43 14.18 -17.76
C ILE A 221 -29.09 14.13 -19.24
N ARG A 222 -27.81 14.32 -19.58
CA ARG A 222 -27.29 14.15 -20.95
C ARG A 222 -26.17 13.11 -20.97
N GLN A 223 -26.38 12.04 -21.74
CA GLN A 223 -25.34 11.06 -22.09
C GLN A 223 -25.10 10.99 -23.61
N LYS A 224 -26.01 11.54 -24.43
CA LYS A 224 -25.92 11.53 -25.89
C LYS A 224 -24.75 12.37 -26.40
N ARG A 225 -24.06 11.82 -27.40
CA ARG A 225 -22.96 12.47 -28.16
C ARG A 225 -21.79 12.96 -27.29
N LEU A 226 -21.38 12.16 -26.31
CA LEU A 226 -20.25 12.46 -25.42
C LEU A 226 -18.98 11.65 -25.71
N SER A 227 -19.02 10.70 -26.65
CA SER A 227 -17.89 9.81 -26.97
C SER A 227 -16.60 10.58 -27.29
N HIS A 228 -16.69 11.63 -28.11
CA HIS A 228 -15.55 12.46 -28.51
C HIS A 228 -15.26 13.64 -27.56
N VAL A 229 -16.07 13.82 -26.50
CA VAL A 229 -15.93 14.93 -25.55
C VAL A 229 -15.32 14.44 -24.25
N SER A 230 -15.99 13.50 -23.59
CA SER A 230 -15.65 12.99 -22.25
C SER A 230 -15.59 11.46 -22.19
N GLY A 231 -15.81 10.77 -23.32
CA GLY A 231 -15.74 9.31 -23.41
C GLY A 231 -17.01 8.58 -22.99
N HIS A 232 -16.96 7.25 -23.03
CA HIS A 232 -18.08 6.39 -22.64
C HIS A 232 -18.36 6.46 -21.12
N ARG A 233 -19.63 6.21 -20.72
CA ARG A 233 -20.12 6.27 -19.33
C ARG A 233 -20.02 7.66 -18.65
N SER A 234 -19.61 8.70 -19.38
CA SER A 234 -19.69 10.08 -18.92
C SER A 234 -21.11 10.64 -19.02
N TYR A 235 -21.43 11.65 -18.20
CA TYR A 235 -22.76 12.28 -18.18
C TYR A 235 -22.66 13.74 -17.74
N TYR A 236 -23.66 14.53 -18.11
CA TYR A 236 -23.88 15.88 -17.59
C TYR A 236 -25.22 15.93 -16.86
N LEU A 237 -25.23 16.60 -15.70
CA LEU A 237 -26.45 16.98 -15.00
C LEU A 237 -26.73 18.47 -15.24
N ARG A 238 -27.99 18.79 -15.52
CA ARG A 238 -28.43 20.16 -15.85
C ARG A 238 -29.67 20.55 -15.06
N GLY A 239 -29.75 21.83 -14.68
CA GLY A 239 -30.94 22.44 -14.08
C GLY A 239 -31.39 21.67 -12.84
N ALA A 240 -32.62 21.15 -12.88
CA ALA A 240 -33.19 20.37 -11.77
C ALA A 240 -32.36 19.10 -11.44
N GLY A 241 -31.66 18.50 -12.40
CA GLY A 241 -30.76 17.36 -12.13
C GLY A 241 -29.54 17.75 -11.30
N ALA A 242 -28.95 18.93 -11.56
CA ALA A 242 -27.83 19.44 -10.76
C ALA A 242 -28.30 19.84 -9.34
N LEU A 243 -29.46 20.47 -9.23
CA LEU A 243 -30.06 20.79 -7.93
C LEU A 243 -30.36 19.52 -7.11
N LEU A 244 -30.81 18.44 -7.77
CA LEU A 244 -31.05 17.17 -7.12
C LEU A 244 -29.77 16.57 -6.54
N GLN A 245 -28.65 16.58 -7.29
CA GLN A 245 -27.36 16.12 -6.79
C GLN A 245 -26.92 16.92 -5.54
N HIS A 246 -26.94 18.25 -5.61
CA HIS A 246 -26.56 19.09 -4.47
C HIS A 246 -27.49 18.90 -3.27
N GLY A 247 -28.80 18.76 -3.52
CA GLY A 247 -29.79 18.48 -2.48
C GLY A 247 -29.50 17.16 -1.75
N LEU A 248 -29.21 16.09 -2.48
CA LEU A 248 -28.88 14.78 -1.90
C LEU A 248 -27.58 14.80 -1.08
N VAL A 249 -26.53 15.44 -1.60
CA VAL A 249 -25.24 15.60 -0.90
C VAL A 249 -25.45 16.38 0.40
N ASN A 250 -26.08 17.56 0.32
CA ASN A 250 -26.29 18.41 1.48
C ASN A 250 -27.22 17.79 2.53
N PHE A 251 -28.28 17.11 2.10
CA PHE A 251 -29.18 16.38 2.98
C PHE A 251 -28.44 15.30 3.76
N THR A 252 -27.63 14.48 3.08
CA THR A 252 -26.86 13.39 3.68
C THR A 252 -25.83 13.92 4.66
N LEU A 253 -25.03 14.92 4.24
CA LEU A 253 -24.03 15.57 5.10
C LEU A 253 -24.68 16.15 6.36
N SER A 254 -25.75 16.94 6.20
CA SER A 254 -26.46 17.56 7.34
C SER A 254 -27.02 16.52 8.31
N LYS A 255 -27.55 15.41 7.78
CA LYS A 255 -28.10 14.32 8.60
C LYS A 255 -27.01 13.61 9.40
N LEU A 256 -25.85 13.32 8.80
CA LEU A 256 -24.75 12.63 9.45
C LEU A 256 -24.05 13.52 10.49
N VAL A 257 -23.80 14.79 10.17
CA VAL A 257 -23.19 15.75 11.11
C VAL A 257 -24.05 15.90 12.37
N ARG A 258 -25.38 15.97 12.23
CA ARG A 258 -26.30 15.99 13.39
C ARG A 258 -26.25 14.71 14.24
N ARG A 259 -25.80 13.59 13.67
CA ARG A 259 -25.57 12.33 14.39
C ARG A 259 -24.16 12.22 14.99
N GLY A 260 -23.36 13.28 14.92
CA GLY A 260 -22.02 13.34 15.50
C GLY A 260 -20.89 12.92 14.57
N PHE A 261 -21.14 12.72 13.28
CA PHE A 261 -20.06 12.43 12.32
C PHE A 261 -19.20 13.69 12.09
N ILE A 262 -17.89 13.51 12.05
CA ILE A 262 -16.92 14.58 11.76
C ILE A 262 -16.77 14.71 10.24
N PRO A 263 -17.10 15.87 9.62
CA PRO A 263 -16.93 16.05 8.19
C PRO A 263 -15.45 16.19 7.82
N MET A 264 -15.04 15.51 6.76
CA MET A 264 -13.66 15.49 6.27
C MET A 264 -13.63 15.74 4.76
N THR A 265 -12.60 16.46 4.29
CA THR A 265 -12.26 16.58 2.86
C THR A 265 -10.92 15.92 2.62
N VAL A 266 -10.83 15.04 1.61
CA VAL A 266 -9.65 14.20 1.35
C VAL A 266 -9.07 14.46 -0.05
N PRO A 267 -7.77 14.18 -0.28
CA PRO A 267 -7.19 14.23 -1.63
C PRO A 267 -7.78 13.16 -2.55
N ASP A 268 -8.11 13.51 -3.79
CA ASP A 268 -8.64 12.56 -4.79
C ASP A 268 -7.54 11.77 -5.54
N LEU A 269 -6.32 12.30 -5.59
CA LEU A 269 -5.16 11.64 -6.19
C LEU A 269 -4.28 11.03 -5.09
N LEU A 270 -4.27 9.70 -5.00
CA LEU A 270 -3.54 8.96 -3.98
C LEU A 270 -2.46 8.05 -4.58
N ARG A 271 -1.48 7.66 -3.76
CA ARG A 271 -0.46 6.67 -4.15
C ARG A 271 -1.10 5.28 -4.21
N GLY A 272 -0.58 4.44 -5.10
CA GLY A 272 -1.09 3.09 -5.31
C GLY A 272 -1.08 2.20 -4.06
N ALA A 273 -0.17 2.42 -3.10
CA ALA A 273 -0.13 1.65 -1.85
C ALA A 273 -1.35 1.88 -0.92
N VAL A 274 -2.19 2.88 -1.19
CA VAL A 274 -3.44 3.11 -0.44
C VAL A 274 -4.58 2.22 -0.96
N PHE A 275 -4.46 1.70 -2.19
CA PHE A 275 -5.43 0.83 -2.84
C PHE A 275 -4.98 -0.63 -2.76
#